data_AF-A0A6G8NTL0-F1
#
_entry.id   AF-A0A6G8NTL0-F1
#
_cell.length_a   1.000
_cell.length_b   1.000
_cell.length_c   1.000
_cell.angle_alpha   90.00
_cell.angle_beta   90.00
_cell.angle_gamma   90.00
#
_symmetry.space_group_name_H-M   'P 1'
#
loop_
_entity.id
_entity.type
_entity.pdbx_description
1 polymer ?
#
loop_
_entity_poly.entity_id
_entity_poly.type
_entity_poly.pdbx_seq_one_letter_code
_entity_poly.pdbx_strand_id
1 'polypeptide(L)'
;MFQPLYQVHEVTQETKELATARKIAAIVGALTFPTIARSELAYRALPADLEAKLIGYLQGFCQPICAAWQIDDSDVPAAATGLVINLIFPDSRASLNHTVDSAILSSEAFSKGVEAGRRDGELYRTTGRKGTALLQILASDFREFCDYSKVAADVPA
;
A
#
# COMPACT_ATOMS: atom_id res chain seq x y z
N MET A 1 -31.23 31.36 17.77
CA MET A 1 -31.32 29.90 17.97
C MET A 1 -30.18 29.28 17.18
N PHE A 2 -29.08 28.92 17.86
CA PHE A 2 -27.90 28.34 17.21
C PHE A 2 -27.93 26.83 17.42
N GLN A 3 -28.00 26.05 16.35
CA GLN A 3 -27.75 24.62 16.39
C GLN A 3 -26.24 24.39 16.56
N PRO A 4 -25.78 23.60 17.54
CA PRO A 4 -24.39 23.19 17.57
C PRO A 4 -24.18 22.13 16.48
N LEU A 5 -23.49 22.50 15.40
CA LEU A 5 -23.00 21.59 14.34
C LEU A 5 -21.78 20.77 14.79
N TYR A 6 -21.69 20.39 16.07
CA TYR A 6 -20.70 19.44 16.54
C TYR A 6 -21.39 18.12 16.85
N GLN A 7 -21.61 17.33 15.80
CA GLN A 7 -21.56 15.89 15.95
C GLN A 7 -20.13 15.57 16.41
N VAL A 8 -19.94 15.51 17.73
CA VAL A 8 -18.79 14.88 18.33
C VAL A 8 -18.85 13.44 17.86
N HIS A 9 -18.09 13.11 16.80
CA HIS A 9 -17.77 11.73 16.49
C HIS A 9 -17.29 11.12 17.79
N GLU A 10 -17.93 10.02 18.21
CA GLU A 10 -17.48 9.23 19.34
C GLU A 10 -15.96 9.13 19.27
N VAL A 11 -15.28 9.66 20.28
CA VAL A 11 -13.86 9.44 20.48
C VAL A 11 -13.75 7.96 20.82
N THR A 12 -13.75 7.13 19.79
CA THR A 12 -13.34 5.73 19.88
C THR A 12 -11.96 5.79 20.49
N GLN A 13 -11.85 5.28 21.71
CA GLN A 13 -10.61 5.29 22.46
C GLN A 13 -9.57 4.56 21.62
N GLU A 14 -8.70 5.34 20.97
CA GLU A 14 -7.74 4.82 20.01
C GLU A 14 -6.81 3.87 20.76
N THR A 15 -6.75 2.61 20.31
CA THR A 15 -5.86 1.64 20.93
C THR A 15 -4.40 2.00 20.60
N LYS A 16 -3.48 1.56 21.45
CA LYS A 16 -2.05 1.80 21.24
C LYS A 16 -1.57 1.20 19.92
N GLU A 17 -2.13 0.07 19.51
CA GLU A 17 -1.84 -0.60 18.24
C GLU A 17 -2.26 0.27 17.06
N LEU A 18 -3.49 0.83 17.08
CA LEU A 18 -4.00 1.67 16.01
C LEU A 18 -3.21 2.98 15.87
N ALA A 19 -2.87 3.61 17.00
CA ALA A 19 -2.02 4.81 17.00
C ALA A 19 -0.63 4.53 16.44
N THR A 20 -0.08 3.34 16.74
CA THR A 20 1.21 2.90 16.23
C THR A 20 1.15 2.60 14.73
N ALA A 21 0.11 1.89 14.28
CA ALA A 21 -0.15 1.62 12.89
C ALA A 21 -0.29 2.91 12.07
N ARG A 22 -0.97 3.94 12.58
CA ARG A 22 -1.06 5.26 11.93
C ARG A 22 0.30 5.94 11.76
N LYS A 23 1.17 5.87 12.77
CA LYS A 23 2.52 6.46 12.68
C LYS A 23 3.35 5.76 11.62
N ILE A 24 3.33 4.43 11.59
CA ILE A 24 4.02 3.65 10.56
C ILE A 24 3.43 3.98 9.19
N ALA A 25 2.11 4.03 9.06
CA ALA A 25 1.43 4.35 7.82
C ALA A 25 1.80 5.74 7.30
N ALA A 26 1.93 6.75 8.18
CA ALA A 26 2.38 8.08 7.79
C ALA A 26 3.80 8.08 7.22
N ILE A 27 4.72 7.32 7.82
CA ILE A 27 6.10 7.17 7.32
C ILE A 27 6.09 6.49 5.96
N VAL A 28 5.48 5.32 5.87
CA VAL A 28 5.46 4.53 4.62
C VAL A 28 4.76 5.31 3.52
N GLY A 29 3.61 5.92 3.81
CA GLY A 29 2.88 6.78 2.87
C GLY A 29 3.71 7.94 2.36
N ALA A 30 4.43 8.66 3.23
CA ALA A 30 5.30 9.77 2.81
C ALA A 30 6.43 9.32 1.86
N LEU A 31 6.93 8.09 2.03
CA LEU A 31 8.01 7.55 1.20
C LEU A 31 7.52 7.00 -0.14
N THR A 32 6.31 6.43 -0.18
CA THR A 32 5.76 5.72 -1.34
C THR A 32 4.85 6.57 -2.21
N PHE A 33 4.04 7.45 -1.61
CA PHE A 33 3.05 8.28 -2.31
C PHE A 33 3.64 9.08 -3.47
N PRO A 34 4.81 9.76 -3.34
CA PRO A 34 5.38 10.51 -4.45
C PRO A 34 5.77 9.63 -5.65
N THR A 35 6.14 8.37 -5.43
CA THR A 35 6.47 7.43 -6.51
C THR A 35 5.19 6.97 -7.22
N ILE A 36 4.15 6.64 -6.44
CA ILE A 36 2.87 6.15 -6.96
C ILE A 36 2.13 7.27 -7.71
N ALA A 37 2.05 8.47 -7.14
CA ALA A 37 1.41 9.62 -7.78
C ALA A 37 2.03 9.99 -9.14
N ARG A 38 3.36 9.82 -9.29
CA ARG A 38 4.06 10.07 -10.57
C ARG A 38 3.85 8.98 -11.62
N SER A 39 3.34 7.81 -11.23
CA SER A 39 3.15 6.68 -12.15
C SER A 39 1.83 6.74 -12.93
N GLU A 40 1.01 7.77 -12.75
CA GLU A 40 -0.25 8.00 -13.49
C GLU A 40 -1.16 6.76 -13.56
N LEU A 41 -1.17 5.93 -12.51
CA LEU A 41 -1.97 4.70 -12.49
C LEU A 41 -3.45 5.04 -12.72
N ALA A 42 -4.05 4.46 -13.76
CA ALA A 42 -5.48 4.58 -14.01
C ALA A 42 -6.24 3.73 -12.98
N TYR A 43 -6.62 4.34 -11.86
CA TYR A 43 -7.10 3.68 -10.64
C TYR A 43 -8.43 2.91 -10.74
N ARG A 44 -9.10 2.89 -11.90
CA ARG A 44 -10.42 2.25 -12.03
C ARG A 44 -10.36 0.71 -12.03
N ALA A 45 -9.20 0.12 -12.33
CA ALA A 45 -8.92 -1.31 -12.12
C ALA A 45 -7.40 -1.56 -12.29
N LEU A 46 -6.68 -1.77 -11.19
CA LEU A 46 -5.30 -2.28 -11.28
C LEU A 46 -5.35 -3.76 -11.69
N PRO A 47 -4.38 -4.25 -12.48
CA PRO A 47 -4.20 -5.69 -12.67
C PRO A 47 -4.02 -6.39 -11.31
N ALA A 48 -4.67 -7.53 -11.12
CA ALA A 48 -4.66 -8.26 -9.85
C ALA A 48 -3.23 -8.57 -9.35
N ASP A 49 -2.30 -8.90 -10.26
CA ASP A 49 -0.90 -9.15 -9.92
C ASP A 49 -0.16 -7.90 -9.44
N LEU A 50 -0.41 -6.75 -10.09
CA LEU A 50 0.18 -5.47 -9.69
C LEU A 50 -0.40 -5.02 -8.35
N GLU A 51 -1.71 -5.19 -8.16
CA GLU A 51 -2.38 -4.94 -6.88
C GLU A 51 -1.76 -5.79 -5.76
N ALA A 52 -1.65 -7.11 -5.96
CA ALA A 52 -1.05 -8.02 -5.00
C ALA A 52 0.40 -7.64 -4.67
N LYS A 53 1.22 -7.30 -5.68
CA LYS A 53 2.60 -6.83 -5.49
C LYS A 53 2.67 -5.52 -4.70
N LEU A 54 1.77 -4.57 -4.97
CA LEU A 54 1.75 -3.28 -4.26
C LEU A 54 1.33 -3.45 -2.79
N ILE A 55 0.29 -4.25 -2.53
CA ILE A 55 -0.14 -4.58 -1.16
C ILE A 55 1.01 -5.28 -0.43
N GLY A 56 1.61 -6.30 -1.03
CA GLY A 56 2.76 -7.01 -0.48
C GLY A 56 3.93 -6.08 -0.20
N TYR A 57 4.26 -5.18 -1.14
CA TYR A 57 5.32 -4.20 -0.97
C TYR A 57 5.08 -3.29 0.24
N LEU A 58 3.88 -2.74 0.40
CA LEU A 58 3.56 -1.87 1.53
C LEU A 58 3.64 -2.63 2.86
N GLN A 59 3.16 -3.87 2.91
CA GLN A 59 3.25 -4.73 4.09
C GLN A 59 4.69 -5.10 4.45
N GLY A 60 5.49 -5.50 3.46
CA GLY A 60 6.90 -5.81 3.65
C GLY A 60 7.69 -4.60 4.14
N PHE A 61 7.37 -3.38 3.68
CA PHE A 61 8.04 -2.17 4.13
C PHE A 61 7.75 -1.85 5.60
N CYS A 62 6.53 -2.13 6.08
CA CYS A 62 6.17 -1.90 7.47
C CYS A 62 6.98 -2.77 8.44
N GLN A 63 7.35 -3.99 8.05
CA GLN A 63 8.00 -4.98 8.93
C GLN A 63 9.33 -4.49 9.53
N PRO A 64 10.32 -3.96 8.77
CA PRO A 64 11.54 -3.41 9.37
C PRO A 64 11.32 -2.24 10.32
N ILE A 65 10.28 -1.43 10.11
CA ILE A 65 9.91 -0.32 11.02
C ILE A 65 9.38 -0.90 12.33
N CYS A 66 8.47 -1.89 12.25
CA CYS A 66 7.96 -2.59 13.44
C CYS A 66 9.09 -3.24 14.25
N ALA A 67 10.00 -3.93 13.58
CA ALA A 67 11.15 -4.56 14.22
C ALA A 67 12.06 -3.52 14.89
N ALA A 68 12.32 -2.39 14.22
CA ALA A 68 13.14 -1.31 14.79
C ALA A 68 12.51 -0.69 16.04
N TRP A 69 11.19 -0.64 16.12
CA TRP A 69 10.43 -0.06 17.22
C TRP A 69 10.04 -1.08 18.29
N GLN A 70 10.48 -2.35 18.16
CA GLN A 70 10.16 -3.44 19.08
C GLN A 70 8.64 -3.61 19.26
N ILE A 71 7.92 -3.60 18.14
CA ILE A 71 6.49 -3.85 18.11
C ILE A 71 6.29 -5.36 17.94
N ASP A 72 5.86 -6.02 19.01
CA ASP A 72 5.63 -7.47 19.05
C ASP A 72 4.26 -7.89 18.48
N ASP A 73 3.38 -6.91 18.25
CA ASP A 73 2.04 -7.15 17.72
C ASP A 73 2.08 -7.38 16.21
N SER A 74 1.70 -8.59 15.80
CA SER A 74 1.70 -9.03 14.40
C SER A 74 0.64 -8.34 13.53
N ASP A 75 -0.37 -7.72 14.14
CA ASP A 75 -1.49 -7.09 13.44
C ASP A 75 -1.18 -5.64 13.07
N VAL A 76 -0.22 -4.99 13.76
CA VAL A 76 0.20 -3.61 13.49
C VAL A 76 0.72 -3.41 12.06
N PRO A 77 1.59 -4.26 11.47
CA PRO A 77 1.98 -4.14 10.07
C PRO A 77 0.80 -4.23 9.09
N ALA A 78 -0.16 -5.12 9.34
CA ALA A 78 -1.34 -5.29 8.50
C ALA A 78 -2.27 -4.07 8.59
N ALA A 79 -2.53 -3.59 9.81
CA ALA A 79 -3.30 -2.38 10.05
C ALA A 79 -2.64 -1.14 9.41
N ALA A 80 -1.32 -0.99 9.55
CA ALA A 80 -0.55 0.09 8.92
C ALA A 80 -0.67 0.02 7.39
N THR A 81 -0.55 -1.17 6.81
CA THR A 81 -0.71 -1.39 5.38
C THR A 81 -2.09 -0.95 4.89
N GLY A 82 -3.15 -1.37 5.57
CA GLY A 82 -4.52 -0.94 5.24
C GLY A 82 -4.70 0.57 5.32
N LEU A 83 -4.08 1.23 6.30
CA LEU A 83 -4.11 2.70 6.42
C LEU A 83 -3.34 3.39 5.27
N VAL A 84 -2.17 2.87 4.87
CA VAL A 84 -1.40 3.40 3.74
C VAL A 84 -2.17 3.25 2.43
N ILE A 85 -2.80 2.10 2.22
CA ILE A 85 -3.66 1.86 1.06
C ILE A 85 -4.79 2.89 1.01
N ASN A 86 -5.48 3.10 2.12
CA ASN A 86 -6.56 4.10 2.20
C ASN A 86 -6.06 5.54 1.93
N LEU A 87 -4.81 5.86 2.28
CA LEU A 87 -4.20 7.16 2.02
C LEU A 87 -3.86 7.34 0.53
N ILE A 88 -3.29 6.31 -0.09
CA ILE A 88 -2.85 6.36 -1.49
C ILE A 88 -4.04 6.23 -2.44
N PHE A 89 -5.05 5.45 -2.07
CA PHE A 89 -6.19 5.10 -2.91
C PHE A 89 -7.53 5.38 -2.20
N PRO A 90 -7.89 6.66 -1.99
CA PRO A 90 -9.08 7.03 -1.23
C PRO A 90 -10.40 6.63 -1.92
N ASP A 91 -10.42 6.61 -3.25
CA ASP A 91 -11.62 6.33 -4.07
C ASP A 91 -11.80 4.84 -4.39
N SER A 92 -10.77 4.01 -4.18
CA SER A 92 -10.80 2.57 -4.43
C SER A 92 -11.18 1.77 -3.18
N ARG A 93 -11.80 2.43 -2.18
CA ARG A 93 -12.25 1.79 -0.93
C ARG A 93 -13.08 0.54 -1.17
N ALA A 94 -13.83 0.44 -2.27
CA ALA A 94 -14.58 -0.77 -2.60
C ALA A 94 -13.71 -1.85 -3.28
N SER A 95 -12.65 -1.50 -4.01
CA SER A 95 -11.83 -2.49 -4.73
C SER A 95 -10.59 -2.96 -3.97
N LEU A 96 -10.21 -2.30 -2.86
CA LEU A 96 -9.05 -2.70 -2.03
C LEU A 96 -9.44 -3.17 -0.62
N ASN A 97 -10.53 -2.66 -0.03
CA ASN A 97 -10.99 -3.14 1.29
C ASN A 97 -11.67 -4.52 1.22
N HIS A 98 -12.08 -4.97 0.03
CA HIS A 98 -12.61 -6.32 -0.18
C HIS A 98 -11.51 -7.36 -0.51
N THR A 99 -10.24 -6.95 -0.59
CA THR A 99 -9.25 -7.63 -1.45
C THR A 99 -7.89 -7.86 -0.78
N VAL A 100 -7.84 -7.87 0.54
CA VAL A 100 -6.87 -8.75 1.21
C VAL A 100 -7.58 -10.08 1.47
N ASP A 101 -8.07 -10.69 0.38
CA ASP A 101 -8.54 -12.07 0.45
C ASP A 101 -7.32 -12.98 0.64
N SER A 102 -7.53 -14.09 1.33
CA SER A 102 -6.59 -15.19 1.49
C SER A 102 -5.88 -15.59 0.18
N ALA A 103 -6.58 -15.47 -0.96
CA ALA A 103 -6.03 -15.72 -2.30
C ALA A 103 -4.91 -14.74 -2.69
N ILE A 104 -5.03 -13.46 -2.35
CA ILE A 104 -3.98 -12.47 -2.62
C ILE A 104 -2.79 -12.68 -1.68
N LEU A 105 -3.06 -12.90 -0.40
CA LEU A 105 -2.00 -13.18 0.59
C LEU A 105 -1.18 -14.44 0.28
N SER A 106 -1.78 -15.42 -0.40
CA SER A 106 -1.11 -16.66 -0.82
C SER A 106 -0.48 -16.58 -2.22
N SER A 107 -0.63 -15.46 -2.93
CA SER A 107 -0.08 -15.31 -4.28
C SER A 107 1.44 -15.12 -4.27
N GLU A 108 2.10 -15.61 -5.33
CA GLU A 108 3.52 -15.36 -5.57
C GLU A 108 3.80 -13.87 -5.79
N ALA A 109 2.87 -13.18 -6.46
CA ALA A 109 2.92 -11.74 -6.70
C ALA A 109 3.01 -10.95 -5.38
N PHE A 110 2.15 -11.27 -4.42
CA PHE A 110 2.18 -10.69 -3.08
C PHE A 110 3.52 -10.98 -2.38
N SER A 111 3.98 -12.24 -2.40
CA SER A 111 5.24 -12.63 -1.75
C SER A 111 6.45 -11.88 -2.30
N LYS A 112 6.53 -11.72 -3.64
CA LYS A 112 7.56 -10.89 -4.31
C LYS A 112 7.46 -9.43 -3.88
N GLY A 113 6.23 -8.92 -3.77
CA GLY A 113 5.96 -7.60 -3.19
C GLY A 113 6.54 -7.46 -1.79
N VAL A 114 6.22 -8.39 -0.87
CA VAL A 114 6.71 -8.40 0.51
C VAL A 114 8.23 -8.37 0.59
N GLU A 115 8.91 -9.21 -0.17
CA GLU A 115 10.38 -9.23 -0.19
C GLU A 115 10.98 -7.92 -0.70
N ALA A 116 10.38 -7.34 -1.74
CA ALA A 116 10.78 -6.05 -2.28
C ALA A 116 10.59 -4.92 -1.26
N GLY A 117 9.42 -4.87 -0.62
CA GLY A 117 9.09 -3.91 0.43
C GLY A 117 10.02 -4.03 1.63
N ARG A 118 10.30 -5.26 2.08
CA ARG A 118 11.20 -5.53 3.20
C ARG A 118 12.61 -5.04 2.93
N ARG A 119 13.14 -5.24 1.71
CA ARG A 119 14.46 -4.73 1.33
C ARG A 119 14.52 -3.20 1.38
N ASP A 120 13.51 -2.53 0.83
CA ASP A 120 13.45 -1.07 0.85
C ASP A 120 13.22 -0.52 2.28
N GLY A 121 12.46 -1.24 3.11
CA GLY A 121 12.26 -0.91 4.52
C GLY A 121 13.54 -1.07 5.36
N GLU A 122 14.34 -2.11 5.12
CA GLU A 122 15.66 -2.28 5.76
C GLU A 122 16.64 -1.20 5.32
N LEU A 123 16.63 -0.83 4.04
CA LEU A 123 17.43 0.29 3.54
C LEU A 123 17.02 1.60 4.21
N TYR A 124 15.71 1.85 4.35
CA TYR A 124 15.20 3.02 5.06
C TYR A 124 15.62 3.01 6.52
N ARG A 125 15.49 1.88 7.22
CA ARG A 125 15.92 1.74 8.61
C ARG A 125 17.40 2.07 8.81
N THR A 126 18.25 1.67 7.87
CA THR A 126 19.71 1.83 7.97
C THR A 126 20.21 3.19 7.49
N THR A 127 19.56 3.80 6.51
CA THR A 127 20.09 5.00 5.81
C THR A 127 19.14 6.21 5.81
N GLY A 128 17.89 6.03 6.24
CA GLY A 128 16.82 7.02 6.11
C GLY A 128 16.32 7.23 4.68
N ARG A 129 16.82 6.47 3.70
CA ARG A 129 16.47 6.63 2.28
C ARG A 129 15.46 5.57 1.85
N LYS A 130 14.52 5.97 0.99
CA LYS A 130 13.68 5.00 0.27
C LYS A 130 14.52 4.25 -0.76
N GLY A 131 14.20 2.97 -0.97
CA GLY A 131 14.78 2.18 -2.06
C GLY A 131 14.09 2.44 -3.40
N THR A 132 14.41 1.59 -4.37
CA THR A 132 13.96 1.71 -5.76
C THR A 132 13.00 0.60 -6.17
N ALA A 133 12.69 -0.35 -5.27
CA ALA A 133 11.94 -1.54 -5.64
C ALA A 133 10.49 -1.21 -6.02
N LEU A 134 9.86 -0.23 -5.36
CA LEU A 134 8.55 0.28 -5.78
C LEU A 134 8.56 0.84 -7.20
N LEU A 135 9.58 1.61 -7.56
CA LEU A 135 9.71 2.15 -8.91
C LEU A 135 9.91 1.02 -9.94
N GLN A 136 10.63 -0.03 -9.56
CA GLN A 136 10.85 -1.20 -10.42
C GLN A 136 9.55 -1.98 -10.65
N ILE A 137 8.77 -2.25 -9.59
CA ILE A 137 7.45 -2.90 -9.69
C ILE A 137 6.54 -2.11 -10.63
N LEU A 138 6.48 -0.79 -10.44
CA LEU A 138 5.69 0.08 -11.30
C LEU A 138 6.25 0.07 -12.73
N ALA A 139 7.57 0.11 -12.94
CA ALA A 139 8.14 0.16 -14.28
C ALA A 139 8.03 -1.17 -15.06
N SER A 140 8.09 -2.33 -14.40
CA SER A 140 7.97 -3.64 -15.05
C SER A 140 6.52 -3.93 -15.42
N ASP A 141 5.63 -3.84 -14.45
CA ASP A 141 4.28 -4.36 -14.58
C ASP A 141 3.33 -3.35 -15.22
N PHE A 142 3.59 -2.04 -15.03
CA PHE A 142 2.80 -1.00 -15.71
C PHE A 142 3.14 -0.89 -17.19
N ARG A 143 4.40 -1.12 -17.60
CA ARG A 143 4.76 -1.11 -19.03
C ARG A 143 4.11 -2.27 -19.77
N GLU A 144 4.10 -3.46 -19.18
CA GLU A 144 3.36 -4.60 -19.72
C GLU A 144 1.86 -4.25 -19.89
N PHE A 145 1.26 -3.54 -18.93
CA PHE A 145 -0.12 -3.07 -19.03
C PHE A 145 -0.34 -2.00 -20.12
N CYS A 146 0.55 -1.02 -20.24
CA CYS A 146 0.49 0.00 -21.30
C CYS A 146 0.69 -0.60 -22.71
N ASP A 147 1.49 -1.65 -22.84
CA ASP A 147 1.65 -2.34 -24.13
C ASP A 147 0.42 -3.20 -24.47
N TYR A 148 -0.24 -3.82 -23.48
CA TYR A 148 -1.50 -4.56 -23.71
C TYR A 148 -2.66 -3.66 -24.19
N SER A 149 -2.73 -2.41 -23.71
CA SER A 149 -3.79 -1.47 -24.14
C SER A 149 -3.64 -0.99 -25.60
N LYS A 150 -2.47 -1.20 -26.22
CA LYS A 150 -2.25 -0.93 -27.66
C LYS A 150 -2.49 -2.13 -28.57
N VAL A 151 -2.51 -3.36 -28.05
CA VAL A 151 -2.69 -4.57 -28.87
C VAL A 151 -4.17 -4.96 -29.02
N ALA A 152 -5.03 -4.57 -28.07
CA ALA A 152 -6.47 -4.87 -28.15
C ALA A 152 -7.26 -3.98 -29.13
N ALA A 153 -6.63 -2.95 -29.72
CA ALA A 153 -7.28 -2.02 -30.65
C ALA A 153 -7.10 -2.38 -32.13
N ASP A 154 -6.28 -3.39 -32.47
CA ASP A 154 -5.91 -3.72 -33.85
C ASP A 154 -6.20 -5.20 -34.23
N VAL A 155 -7.25 -5.79 -33.65
CA VAL A 155 -7.77 -7.08 -34.14
C VAL A 155 -9.03 -6.81 -34.97
N PRO A 156 -8.96 -6.87 -36.32
CA PRO A 156 -10.16 -6.82 -37.15
C PRO A 156 -10.98 -8.11 -36.96
N ALA A 157 -12.30 -7.93 -36.94
CA ALA A 157 -13.32 -8.98 -36.82
C ALA A 157 -13.33 -9.96 -38.00
#